data_AF-A0A679HM04-F1
#
_entry.id   AF-A0A679HM04-F1
#
_cell.length_a   1.000
_cell.length_b   1.000
_cell.length_c   1.000
_cell.angle_alpha   90.00
_cell.angle_beta   90.00
_cell.angle_gamma   90.00
#
_symmetry.space_group_name_H-M   'P 1'
#
loop_
_entity.id
_entity.type
_entity.pdbx_description
1 polymer ?
#
loop_
_entity_poly.entity_id
_entity_poly.type
_entity_poly.pdbx_seq_one_letter_code
_entity_poly.pdbx_strand_id
1 'polypeptide(L)' 'MRKLGDLSGVHFVSLARLEAGLLDPQLSTLLKLCKALNVSLTQLVGVASKPQERRKSDGAD' A
#
# COMPACT_ATOMS: atom_id res chain seq x y z
N MET A 1 -5.49 11.59 -4.83
CA MET A 1 -4.94 10.96 -3.61
C MET A 1 -5.65 11.35 -2.31
N ARG A 2 -5.88 12.63 -1.98
CA ARG A 2 -6.55 13.02 -0.72
C ARG A 2 -7.88 12.30 -0.47
N LYS A 3 -8.77 12.30 -1.48
CA LYS A 3 -10.06 11.59 -1.42
C LYS A 3 -9.94 10.10 -1.06
N LEU A 4 -8.93 9.39 -1.56
CA LEU A 4 -8.71 7.99 -1.21
C LEU A 4 -8.23 7.85 0.23
N GLY A 5 -7.38 8.78 0.68
CA GLY A 5 -6.93 8.82 2.07
C GLY A 5 -8.09 9.01 3.04
N ASP A 6 -9.03 9.90 2.72
CA ASP A 6 -10.22 10.14 3.52
C ASP A 6 -11.13 8.89 3.58
N LEU A 7 -11.35 8.23 2.43
CA LEU A 7 -12.20 7.03 2.35
C LEU A 7 -11.59 5.79 3.02
N SER A 8 -10.27 5.64 2.93
CA SER A 8 -9.55 4.46 3.45
C SER A 8 -9.05 4.63 4.88
N GLY A 9 -9.01 5.86 5.39
CA GLY A 9 -8.34 6.19 6.65
C GLY A 9 -6.82 5.98 6.59
N VAL A 10 -6.23 6.03 5.39
CA VAL A 10 -4.77 5.96 5.16
C VAL A 10 -4.27 7.37 4.83
N HIS A 11 -3.29 7.85 5.57
CA HIS A 11 -2.79 9.22 5.36
C HIS A 11 -2.24 9.41 3.94
N PHE A 12 -2.50 10.57 3.33
CA PHE A 12 -2.14 10.82 1.93
C PHE A 12 -0.63 10.71 1.66
N VAL A 13 0.21 11.04 2.66
CA VAL A 13 1.67 10.87 2.58
C VAL A 13 2.05 9.39 2.49
N SER A 14 1.37 8.53 3.25
CA SER A 14 1.61 7.08 3.20
C SER A 14 1.21 6.52 1.84
N LEU A 15 0.08 6.96 1.27
CA LEU A 15 -0.34 6.58 -0.08
C LEU A 15 0.71 6.98 -1.13
N ALA A 16 1.21 8.21 -1.08
CA ALA A 16 2.25 8.66 -2.01
C ALA A 16 3.55 7.84 -1.89
N ARG A 17 3.94 7.45 -0.66
CA ARG A 17 5.10 6.58 -0.44
C ARG A 17 4.88 5.16 -0.95
N LEU A 18 3.66 4.62 -0.84
CA LEU A 18 3.30 3.31 -1.42
C LEU A 18 3.46 3.33 -2.94
N GLU A 19 2.92 4.35 -3.61
CA GLU A 19 3.01 4.49 -5.08
C GLU A 19 4.46 4.65 -5.56
N ALA A 20 5.30 5.31 -4.76
CA ALA A 20 6.72 5.46 -5.03
C ALA A 20 7.55 4.20 -4.70
N GLY A 21 6.95 3.14 -4.13
CA GLY A 21 7.66 1.94 -3.69
C GLY A 21 8.58 2.17 -2.48
N LEU A 22 8.35 3.24 -1.71
CA LEU A 22 9.13 3.66 -0.53
C LEU A 22 8.52 3.19 0.80
N LEU A 23 7.42 2.46 0.72
CA LEU A 23 6.72 1.89 1.87
C LEU A 23 6.17 0.52 1.46
N ASP A 24 6.44 -0.49 2.30
CA ASP A 24 5.79 -1.79 2.18
C ASP A 24 4.49 -1.77 3.00
N PRO A 25 3.30 -1.95 2.38
CA PRO A 25 2.04 -1.87 3.09
C PRO A 25 1.84 -3.11 3.97
N GLN A 26 1.42 -2.88 5.22
CA GLN A 26 0.84 -3.96 6.02
C GLN A 26 -0.45 -4.50 5.37
N LEU A 27 -0.78 -5.76 5.63
CA LEU A 27 -2.04 -6.37 5.16
C LEU A 27 -3.27 -5.54 5.56
N SER A 28 -3.27 -4.96 6.77
CA SER A 28 -4.34 -4.08 7.24
C SER A 28 -4.53 -2.84 6.36
N THR A 29 -3.44 -2.24 5.88
CA THR A 29 -3.47 -1.12 4.94
C THR A 29 -4.05 -1.57 3.60
N LEU A 30 -3.63 -2.72 3.07
CA LEU A 30 -4.19 -3.27 1.83
C LEU A 30 -5.71 -3.48 1.95
N LEU A 31 -6.18 -4.06 3.06
CA LEU A 31 -7.62 -4.30 3.29
C LEU A 31 -8.42 -2.99 3.38
N LYS A 32 -7.86 -1.93 3.98
CA LYS A 32 -8.48 -0.60 3.99
C LYS A 32 -8.64 -0.02 2.59
N LEU A 33 -7.61 -0.18 1.75
CA LEU A 33 -7.63 0.27 0.36
C LEU A 33 -8.63 -0.52 -0.48
N CYS A 34 -8.66 -1.85 -0.34
CA CYS A 34 -9.65 -2.71 -0.97
C CYS A 34 -11.09 -2.26 -0.66
N LYS A 35 -11.38 -2.00 0.61
CA LYS A 35 -12.70 -1.51 1.04
C LYS A 35 -13.05 -0.14 0.42
N ALA A 36 -12.10 0.79 0.43
CA ALA A 36 -12.32 2.14 -0.11
C ALA A 36 -12.47 2.17 -1.64
N LEU A 37 -11.77 1.28 -2.35
CA LEU A 37 -11.80 1.17 -3.81
C LEU A 37 -12.89 0.20 -4.32
N ASN A 38 -13.52 -0.56 -3.42
CA ASN A 38 -14.48 -1.61 -3.73
C ASN A 38 -13.90 -2.67 -4.69
N VAL A 39 -12.69 -3.14 -4.39
CA VAL A 39 -11.99 -4.20 -5.14
C VAL A 39 -11.52 -5.30 -4.19
N SER A 40 -11.32 -6.51 -4.71
CA SER A 40 -10.72 -7.60 -3.93
C SER A 40 -9.22 -7.39 -3.73
N LEU A 41 -8.64 -8.12 -2.77
CA LEU A 41 -7.19 -8.10 -2.54
C LEU A 41 -6.42 -8.61 -3.77
N THR A 42 -6.93 -9.65 -4.44
CA THR A 42 -6.30 -10.22 -5.63
C THR A 42 -6.29 -9.26 -6.82
N GLN A 43 -7.34 -8.44 -6.95
CA GLN A 43 -7.39 -7.36 -7.95
C GLN A 43 -6.39 -6.23 -7.63
N LEU A 44 -6.16 -5.95 -6.35
CA LEU A 44 -5.25 -4.88 -5.92
C LEU A 44 -3.76 -5.26 -6.09
N VAL A 45 -3.36 -6.47 -5.71
CA VAL A 45 -1.94 -6.89 -5.74
C VAL A 45 -1.50 -7.54 -7.05
N GLY A 46 -2.46 -7.96 -7.89
CA GLY A 46 -2.18 -8.65 -9.14
C GLY A 46 -1.52 -10.02 -8.96
N VAL A 47 -0.99 -10.58 -10.05
CA VAL A 47 -0.22 -11.83 -10.02
C VAL A 47 1.26 -11.48 -9.95
N ALA A 48 1.91 -11.82 -8.83
CA ALA A 48 3.34 -11.58 -8.67
C ALA A 48 4.14 -12.40 -9.69
N SER A 49 4.86 -11.73 -10.60
CA SER A 49 5.73 -12.42 -11.57
C SER A 49 7.08 -12.83 -10.98
N LYS A 50 7.49 -12.24 -9.85
CA LYS A 50 8.73 -12.56 -9.10
C LYS A 50 8.55 -12.27 -7.60
N PRO A 51 9.17 -13.05 -6.69
CA PRO A 51 9.26 -12.70 -5.27
C PRO A 51 9.90 -11.33 -5.09
N GLN A 52 9.27 -10.46 -4.30
CA GLN A 52 9.83 -9.15 -3.98
C GLN A 52 10.98 -9.32 -2.97
N GLU A 53 12.19 -8.92 -3.36
CA GLU A 53 13.33 -8.88 -2.46
C GLU A 53 13.09 -7.80 -1.40
N ARG A 54 13.08 -8.20 -0.13
CA ARG A 54 12.87 -7.25 0.98
C ARG A 54 13.96 -6.20 0.93
N ARG A 55 13.61 -4.96 0.57
CA ARG A 55 14.49 -3.81 0.76
C ARG A 55 14.59 -3.57 2.26
N LYS A 56 15.74 -3.91 2.83
CA LYS A 56 16.09 -3.62 4.22
C LYS A 56 15.96 -2.11 4.38
N SER A 57 15.00 -1.66 5.16
CA SER A 57 14.94 -0.26 5.57
C SER A 57 16.16 -0.01 6.44
N ASP A 58 17.13 0.73 5.91
CA ASP A 58 18.27 1.23 6.66
C ASP A 58 17.72 2.01 7.86
N GLY A 59 17.88 1.43 9.05
CA GLY A 59 17.69 2.15 10.29
C GLY A 59 18.78 3.21 10.38
N ALA A 60 18.39 4.47 10.21
CA ALA A 60 19.16 5.58 10.72
C ALA A 60 18.78 5.73 12.20
N ASP A 61 19.75 5.41 13.05
CA ASP A 61 19.85 5.86 14.45
C ASP A 61 19.91 7.39 14.50
#